data_AF-A0A179UJB7-F1
#
_entry.id   AF-A0A179UJB7-F1
#
_cell.length_a   1.000
_cell.length_b   1.000
_cell.length_c   1.000
_cell.angle_alpha   90.00
_cell.angle_beta   90.00
_cell.angle_gamma   90.00
#
_symmetry.space_group_name_H-M   'P 1'
#
loop_
_entity.id
_entity.type
_entity.pdbx_description
1 polymer ?
#
loop_
_entity_poly.entity_id
_entity_poly.type
_entity_poly.pdbx_seq_one_letter_code
_entity_poly.pdbx_strand_id
1 'polypeptide(L)'
;MALVFAAGIWTGLRVQRRASQDHEEEYQGVHGGLFSSSSFSLIMESFYDELLQTRQDIEKSIAKLREPLQHLEDSKASDDIRKYLQDFSAAFCELSSLFEKVASFTSLAVRIAEDCELKEWTWHTTAFWEDYGHIQQIKLTYSLCNASEGDQLRRGLEHLQIQMRGLHAVCEENKEQLEEDLK
;
A
#
# COMPACT_ATOMS: atom_id res chain seq x y z
N MET A 1 -19.66 -5.14 21.47
CA MET A 1 -20.22 -5.99 20.41
C MET A 1 -19.51 -5.62 19.11
N ALA A 2 -18.45 -6.36 18.80
CA ALA A 2 -18.41 -7.41 17.77
C ALA A 2 -17.83 -6.85 16.45
N LEU A 3 -16.49 -6.80 16.43
CA LEU A 3 -15.64 -6.73 15.25
C LEU A 3 -15.69 -8.10 14.54
N VAL A 4 -16.35 -8.18 13.39
CA VAL A 4 -16.25 -9.33 12.49
C VAL A 4 -16.37 -8.82 11.06
N PHE A 5 -15.28 -8.44 10.38
CA PHE A 5 -15.27 -8.37 8.91
C PHE A 5 -13.90 -8.55 8.23
N ALA A 6 -12.84 -9.00 8.92
CA ALA A 6 -11.54 -9.23 8.28
C ALA A 6 -11.10 -10.71 8.17
N ALA A 7 -11.82 -11.65 8.77
CA ALA A 7 -11.39 -13.07 8.80
C ALA A 7 -11.86 -13.92 7.60
N GLY A 8 -12.75 -13.39 6.74
CA GLY A 8 -13.41 -14.17 5.70
C GLY A 8 -12.58 -14.44 4.44
N ILE A 9 -11.62 -13.57 4.11
CA ILE A 9 -10.84 -13.69 2.86
C ILE A 9 -9.60 -14.60 3.05
N TRP A 10 -9.11 -14.74 4.29
CA TRP A 10 -7.86 -15.45 4.57
C TRP A 10 -7.98 -16.98 4.67
N THR A 11 -9.19 -17.51 4.91
CA THR A 11 -9.40 -18.97 5.09
C THR A 11 -9.77 -19.71 3.81
N GLY A 12 -10.18 -19.00 2.74
CA GLY A 12 -10.45 -19.62 1.43
C GLY A 12 -9.19 -20.14 0.72
N LEU A 13 -8.05 -19.46 0.89
CA LEU A 13 -6.83 -19.77 0.13
C LEU A 13 -6.06 -21.02 0.60
N ARG A 14 -6.38 -21.58 1.78
CA ARG A 14 -5.69 -22.79 2.31
C ARG A 14 -6.45 -24.09 2.07
N VAL A 15 -7.74 -24.07 1.75
CA VAL A 15 -8.55 -25.30 1.61
C VAL A 15 -8.50 -25.87 0.19
N GLN A 16 -8.14 -25.10 -0.83
CA GLN A 16 -8.10 -25.59 -2.21
C GLN A 16 -6.86 -26.42 -2.59
N ARG A 17 -5.81 -26.45 -1.75
CA ARG A 17 -4.54 -27.15 -2.09
C ARG A 17 -4.56 -28.67 -1.86
N ARG A 18 -5.70 -29.29 -1.54
CA ARG A 18 -5.77 -30.74 -1.21
C ARG A 18 -6.83 -31.57 -1.94
N ALA A 19 -7.57 -31.02 -2.91
CA ALA A 19 -8.68 -31.74 -3.52
C ALA A 19 -8.73 -31.69 -5.05
N SER A 20 -7.62 -31.44 -5.75
CA SER A 20 -7.60 -31.49 -7.21
C SER A 20 -6.29 -32.07 -7.74
N GLN A 21 -5.97 -33.28 -7.30
CA GLN A 21 -5.28 -34.24 -8.16
C GLN A 21 -6.37 -35.16 -8.69
N ASP A 22 -6.34 -35.41 -10.00
CA ASP A 22 -7.30 -36.17 -10.82
C ASP A 22 -8.36 -35.32 -11.52
N HIS A 23 -7.94 -34.61 -12.57
CA HIS A 23 -8.60 -34.70 -13.88
C HIS A 23 -7.69 -34.16 -14.98
N GLU A 24 -7.18 -35.06 -15.81
CA GLU A 24 -6.75 -34.72 -17.17
C GLU A 24 -8.01 -34.42 -17.98
N GLU A 25 -8.24 -33.15 -18.32
CA GLU A 25 -9.12 -32.78 -19.42
C GLU A 25 -8.32 -32.01 -20.47
N GLU A 26 -8.15 -32.70 -21.59
CA GLU A 26 -7.76 -32.21 -22.89
C GLU A 26 -8.67 -31.04 -23.33
N TYR A 27 -8.15 -29.81 -23.30
CA TYR A 27 -8.77 -28.66 -23.96
C TYR A 27 -7.92 -28.20 -25.13
N GLN A 28 -8.26 -28.70 -26.32
CA GLN A 28 -7.90 -28.06 -27.58
C GLN A 28 -8.88 -26.93 -27.90
N GLY A 29 -8.36 -25.70 -27.91
CA GLY A 29 -8.68 -24.67 -28.88
C GLY A 29 -9.95 -23.84 -28.65
N VAL A 30 -9.76 -22.59 -28.21
CA VAL A 30 -10.19 -21.39 -28.98
C VAL A 30 -9.19 -20.27 -28.70
N HIS A 31 -8.48 -19.85 -29.74
CA HIS A 31 -7.71 -18.60 -29.76
C HIS A 31 -8.67 -17.41 -29.53
N GLY A 32 -8.77 -16.94 -28.29
CA GLY A 32 -9.21 -15.60 -27.94
C GLY A 32 -7.97 -14.71 -27.76
N GLY A 33 -7.35 -14.30 -28.87
CA GLY A 33 -6.12 -13.52 -28.85
C GLY A 33 -6.32 -12.07 -28.40
N LEU A 34 -5.58 -11.67 -27.38
CA LEU A 34 -5.09 -10.32 -27.08
C LEU A 34 -3.99 -10.58 -26.05
N PHE A 35 -2.77 -10.97 -26.41
CA PHE A 35 -1.69 -10.11 -26.88
C PHE A 35 -0.64 -10.97 -27.62
N SER A 36 0.06 -10.41 -28.59
CA SER A 36 1.32 -11.02 -29.05
C SER A 36 2.27 -11.13 -27.85
N SER A 37 3.06 -12.20 -27.74
CA SER A 37 4.09 -12.35 -26.69
C SER A 37 5.01 -11.11 -26.60
N SER A 38 5.29 -10.45 -27.73
CA SER A 38 6.02 -9.18 -27.77
C SER A 38 5.24 -7.98 -27.22
N SER A 39 3.93 -7.90 -27.46
CA SER A 39 3.07 -6.83 -26.91
C SER A 39 2.86 -7.01 -25.41
N PHE A 40 2.77 -8.25 -24.94
CA PHE A 40 2.65 -8.56 -23.52
C PHE A 40 3.91 -8.15 -22.73
N SER A 41 5.11 -8.47 -23.25
CA SER A 41 6.38 -8.07 -22.62
C SER A 41 6.50 -6.55 -22.44
N LEU A 42 6.14 -5.77 -23.48
CA LEU A 42 6.20 -4.31 -23.44
C LEU A 42 5.19 -3.70 -22.44
N ILE A 43 4.01 -4.31 -22.33
CA ILE A 43 3.00 -3.90 -21.36
C ILE A 43 3.54 -4.13 -19.94
N MET A 44 4.14 -5.30 -19.70
CA MET A 44 4.74 -5.63 -18.40
C MET A 44 5.89 -4.69 -18.03
N GLU A 45 6.81 -4.42 -18.95
CA GLU A 45 7.90 -3.44 -18.74
C GLU A 45 7.34 -2.06 -18.38
N SER A 46 6.33 -1.57 -19.12
CA SER A 46 5.71 -0.28 -18.82
C SER A 46 5.03 -0.23 -17.44
N PHE A 47 4.49 -1.37 -16.97
CA PHE A 47 3.90 -1.47 -15.65
C PHE A 47 4.94 -1.47 -14.53
N TYR A 48 6.06 -2.20 -14.72
CA TYR A 48 7.17 -2.18 -13.76
C TYR A 48 7.76 -0.78 -13.63
N ASP A 49 7.94 -0.07 -14.75
CA ASP A 49 8.41 1.31 -14.75
C ASP A 49 7.45 2.23 -13.95
N GLU A 50 6.14 2.08 -14.14
CA GLU A 50 5.15 2.90 -13.44
C GLU A 50 5.07 2.57 -11.93
N LEU A 51 5.23 1.30 -11.56
CA LEU A 51 5.28 0.84 -10.17
C LEU A 51 6.53 1.38 -9.47
N LEU A 52 7.70 1.32 -10.13
CA LEU A 52 8.94 1.89 -9.63
C LEU A 52 8.83 3.41 -9.47
N GLN A 53 8.28 4.09 -10.48
CA GLN A 53 8.05 5.53 -10.40
C GLN A 53 7.13 5.89 -9.24
N THR A 54 6.05 5.13 -9.04
CA THR A 54 5.12 5.36 -7.93
C THR A 54 5.81 5.13 -6.58
N ARG A 55 6.73 4.16 -6.46
CA ARG A 55 7.55 3.96 -5.26
C ARG A 55 8.42 5.18 -4.95
N GLN A 56 9.13 5.71 -5.93
CA GLN A 56 9.96 6.90 -5.77
C GLN A 56 9.13 8.12 -5.36
N ASP A 57 7.92 8.25 -5.88
CA ASP A 57 7.04 9.35 -5.53
C ASP A 57 6.47 9.21 -4.11
N ILE A 58 6.21 7.98 -3.66
CA ILE A 58 5.86 7.68 -2.26
C ILE A 58 6.97 8.12 -1.32
N GLU A 59 8.22 7.80 -1.62
CA GLU A 59 9.37 8.22 -0.79
C GLU A 59 9.50 9.73 -0.70
N LYS A 60 9.42 10.44 -1.84
CA LYS A 60 9.43 11.90 -1.87
C LYS A 60 8.30 12.45 -1.01
N SER A 61 7.12 11.84 -1.07
CA SER A 61 5.97 12.24 -0.25
C SER A 61 6.19 11.99 1.24
N ILE A 62 6.79 10.85 1.63
CA ILE A 62 7.16 10.59 3.03
C ILE A 62 8.24 11.56 3.52
N ALA A 63 9.22 11.91 2.68
CA ALA A 63 10.23 12.91 3.02
C ALA A 63 9.61 14.29 3.31
N LYS A 64 8.59 14.70 2.53
CA LYS A 64 7.81 15.93 2.79
C LYS A 64 7.07 15.90 4.13
N LEU A 65 6.69 14.71 4.62
CA LEU A 65 5.98 14.55 5.88
C LEU A 65 6.90 14.71 7.11
N ARG A 66 8.23 14.66 6.95
CA ARG A 66 9.18 14.78 8.07
C ARG A 66 9.06 16.10 8.83
N GLU A 67 8.98 17.23 8.13
CA GLU A 67 8.91 18.55 8.76
C GLU A 67 7.59 18.76 9.53
N PRO A 68 6.40 18.50 8.95
CA PRO A 68 5.14 18.54 9.69
C PRO A 68 5.13 17.61 10.92
N LEU A 69 5.73 16.42 10.81
CA LEU A 69 5.83 15.48 11.93
C LEU A 69 6.72 15.99 13.06
N GLN A 70 7.86 16.59 12.72
CA GLN A 70 8.77 17.20 13.70
C GLN A 70 8.07 18.34 14.45
N HIS A 71 7.34 19.20 13.73
CA HIS A 71 6.57 20.27 14.35
C HIS A 71 5.47 19.76 15.31
N LEU A 72 4.83 18.64 14.98
CA LEU A 72 3.88 17.99 15.89
C LEU A 72 4.56 17.43 17.15
N GLU A 73 5.82 17.00 17.06
CA GLU A 73 6.61 16.49 18.20
C GLU A 73 7.07 17.60 19.13
N ASP A 74 7.53 18.71 18.56
CA ASP A 74 8.11 19.82 19.33
C ASP A 74 7.03 20.74 19.95
N SER A 75 5.80 20.67 19.44
CA SER A 75 4.74 21.61 19.84
C SER A 75 4.13 21.28 21.21
N LYS A 76 4.09 22.30 22.07
CA LYS A 76 3.46 22.23 23.41
C LYS A 76 2.12 22.98 23.49
N ALA A 77 1.86 23.89 22.55
CA ALA A 77 0.69 24.75 22.53
C ALA A 77 -0.40 24.17 21.62
N SER A 78 -1.65 24.20 22.09
CA SER A 78 -2.80 23.63 21.38
C SER A 78 -3.05 24.25 20.00
N ASP A 79 -2.85 25.56 19.88
CA ASP A 79 -3.14 26.30 18.65
C ASP A 79 -2.10 26.01 17.56
N ASP A 80 -0.83 25.85 17.96
CA ASP A 80 0.25 25.43 17.07
C ASP A 80 0.04 23.97 16.62
N ILE A 81 -0.38 23.08 17.52
CA ILE A 81 -0.71 21.67 17.19
C ILE A 81 -1.80 21.59 16.11
N ARG A 82 -2.85 22.40 16.21
CA ARG A 82 -3.94 22.42 15.20
C ARG A 82 -3.43 22.81 13.82
N LYS A 83 -2.60 23.84 13.75
CA LYS A 83 -1.96 24.26 12.50
C LYS A 83 -1.10 23.15 11.92
N TYR A 84 -0.22 22.56 12.72
CA TYR A 84 0.66 21.48 12.26
C TYR A 84 -0.09 20.21 11.85
N LEU A 85 -1.23 19.91 12.47
CA LEU A 85 -2.11 18.83 12.02
C LEU A 85 -2.71 19.10 10.63
N GLN A 86 -3.03 20.35 10.31
CA GLN A 86 -3.52 20.72 8.98
C GLN A 86 -2.43 20.60 7.92
N ASP A 87 -1.22 21.10 8.22
CA ASP A 87 -0.05 20.99 7.33
C ASP A 87 0.30 19.51 7.08
N PHE A 88 0.28 18.69 8.13
CA PHE A 88 0.42 17.24 8.04
C PHE A 88 -0.65 16.61 7.14
N SER A 89 -1.92 16.99 7.32
CA SER A 89 -3.03 16.42 6.53
C SER A 89 -2.86 16.67 5.04
N ALA A 90 -2.41 17.87 4.64
CA ALA A 90 -2.22 18.19 3.23
C ALA A 90 -1.16 17.28 2.59
N ALA A 91 -0.01 17.14 3.24
CA ALA A 91 1.06 16.25 2.79
C ALA A 91 0.64 14.76 2.82
N PHE A 92 -0.15 14.37 3.82
CA PHE A 92 -0.63 12.99 3.97
C PHE A 92 -1.68 12.63 2.91
N CYS A 93 -2.50 13.57 2.46
CA CYS A 93 -3.43 13.36 1.35
C CYS A 93 -2.69 13.06 0.03
N GLU A 94 -1.55 13.72 -0.22
CA GLU A 94 -0.69 13.41 -1.37
C GLU A 94 -0.21 11.95 -1.29
N LEU A 95 0.32 11.53 -0.13
CA LEU A 95 0.76 10.15 0.11
C LEU A 95 -0.38 9.14 -0.10
N SER A 96 -1.54 9.38 0.51
CA SER A 96 -2.72 8.51 0.36
C SER A 96 -3.12 8.34 -1.11
N SER A 97 -3.02 9.40 -1.91
CA SER A 97 -3.41 9.37 -3.33
C SER A 97 -2.45 8.51 -4.17
N LEU A 98 -1.16 8.51 -3.83
CA LEU A 98 -0.17 7.65 -4.48
C LEU A 98 -0.45 6.17 -4.20
N PHE A 99 -0.87 5.81 -2.98
CA PHE A 99 -1.24 4.43 -2.69
C PHE A 99 -2.58 4.01 -3.31
N GLU A 100 -3.54 4.93 -3.46
CA GLU A 100 -4.75 4.67 -4.25
C GLU A 100 -4.41 4.37 -5.71
N LYS A 101 -3.40 5.05 -6.28
CA LYS A 101 -2.85 4.72 -7.60
C LYS A 101 -2.30 3.30 -7.63
N VAL A 102 -1.55 2.87 -6.61
CA VAL A 102 -1.02 1.50 -6.54
C VAL A 102 -2.13 0.44 -6.43
N ALA A 103 -3.16 0.71 -5.64
CA ALA A 103 -4.33 -0.18 -5.55
C ALA A 103 -5.00 -0.39 -6.92
N SER A 104 -5.01 0.64 -7.77
CA SER A 104 -5.52 0.53 -9.14
C SER A 104 -4.68 -0.39 -10.02
N PHE A 105 -3.35 -0.40 -9.87
CA PHE A 105 -2.47 -1.35 -10.57
C PHE A 105 -2.74 -2.80 -10.14
N THR A 106 -3.12 -3.02 -8.88
CA THR A 106 -3.42 -4.37 -8.38
C THR A 106 -4.61 -5.02 -9.09
N SER A 107 -5.61 -4.23 -9.48
CA SER A 107 -6.76 -4.78 -10.21
C SER A 107 -6.38 -5.28 -11.61
N LEU A 108 -5.33 -4.70 -12.20
CA LEU A 108 -4.80 -5.11 -13.49
C LEU A 108 -3.78 -6.25 -13.35
N ALA A 109 -2.92 -6.16 -12.34
CA ALA A 109 -2.00 -7.18 -11.89
C ALA A 109 -2.64 -8.56 -11.73
N VAL A 110 -3.76 -8.63 -11.01
CA VAL A 110 -4.46 -9.90 -10.75
C VAL A 110 -4.90 -10.56 -12.06
N ARG A 111 -5.41 -9.76 -13.02
CA ARG A 111 -5.81 -10.26 -14.34
C ARG A 111 -4.61 -10.79 -15.13
N ILE A 112 -3.46 -10.15 -15.01
CA ILE A 112 -2.23 -10.56 -15.71
C ILE A 112 -1.59 -11.77 -15.02
N ALA A 113 -1.60 -11.83 -13.69
CA ALA A 113 -1.02 -12.91 -12.90
C ALA A 113 -1.79 -14.23 -13.02
N GLU A 114 -3.13 -14.16 -13.17
CA GLU A 114 -3.98 -15.32 -13.51
C GLU A 114 -3.51 -16.00 -14.80
N ASP A 115 -2.94 -15.24 -15.74
CA ASP A 115 -2.48 -15.73 -17.04
C ASP A 115 -0.98 -16.12 -17.06
N CYS A 116 -0.16 -15.71 -16.08
CA CYS A 116 1.31 -15.73 -16.23
C CYS A 116 2.15 -16.20 -15.01
N GLU A 117 1.56 -16.66 -13.90
CA GLU A 117 2.27 -17.20 -12.71
C GLU A 117 3.47 -16.35 -12.20
N LEU A 118 3.38 -15.01 -12.30
CA LEU A 118 4.47 -14.12 -11.89
C LEU A 118 4.54 -13.96 -10.37
N LYS A 119 5.43 -14.74 -9.74
CA LYS A 119 5.66 -14.72 -8.28
C LYS A 119 6.20 -13.39 -7.77
N GLU A 120 7.15 -12.79 -8.48
CA GLU A 120 7.75 -11.50 -8.15
C GLU A 120 6.68 -10.40 -8.09
N TRP A 121 5.77 -10.38 -9.07
CA TRP A 121 4.65 -9.46 -9.11
C TRP A 121 3.76 -9.57 -7.86
N THR A 122 3.46 -10.80 -7.46
CA THR A 122 2.60 -11.07 -6.30
C THR A 122 3.22 -10.53 -5.02
N TRP A 123 4.55 -10.63 -4.89
CA TRP A 123 5.27 -10.05 -3.75
C TRP A 123 5.14 -8.53 -3.73
N HIS A 124 5.50 -7.82 -4.81
CA HIS A 124 5.53 -6.34 -4.79
C HIS A 124 4.14 -5.77 -4.54
N THR A 125 3.14 -6.38 -5.18
CA THR A 125 1.74 -6.00 -4.99
C THR A 125 1.30 -6.20 -3.54
N THR A 126 1.68 -7.31 -2.91
CA THR A 126 1.34 -7.60 -1.51
C THR A 126 1.97 -6.57 -0.56
N ALA A 127 3.25 -6.26 -0.74
CA ALA A 127 3.96 -5.26 0.07
C ALA A 127 3.26 -3.89 0.01
N PHE A 128 2.80 -3.46 -1.16
CA PHE A 128 2.03 -2.23 -1.29
C PHE A 128 0.68 -2.24 -0.59
N TRP A 129 0.00 -3.39 -0.52
CA TRP A 129 -1.26 -3.51 0.23
C TRP A 129 -1.05 -3.43 1.74
N GLU A 130 0.07 -3.96 2.24
CA GLU A 130 0.46 -3.82 3.64
C GLU A 130 0.71 -2.35 3.98
N ASP A 131 1.52 -1.67 3.16
CA ASP A 131 1.78 -0.23 3.26
C ASP A 131 0.47 0.60 3.19
N TYR A 132 -0.43 0.27 2.27
CA TYR A 132 -1.74 0.91 2.15
C TYR A 132 -2.61 0.71 3.41
N GLY A 133 -2.60 -0.50 3.98
CA GLY A 133 -3.28 -0.81 5.22
C GLY A 133 -2.80 0.09 6.38
N HIS A 134 -1.49 0.29 6.49
CA HIS A 134 -0.90 1.19 7.47
C HIS A 134 -1.36 2.64 7.27
N ILE A 135 -1.45 3.10 6.02
CA ILE A 135 -1.95 4.44 5.69
C ILE A 135 -3.42 4.62 6.09
N GLN A 136 -4.27 3.62 5.84
CA GLN A 136 -5.67 3.70 6.29
C GLN A 136 -5.78 3.81 7.81
N GLN A 137 -4.91 3.11 8.55
CA GLN A 137 -4.85 3.25 10.02
C GLN A 137 -4.38 4.64 10.43
N ILE A 138 -3.35 5.19 9.80
CA ILE A 138 -2.86 6.56 10.07
C ILE A 138 -3.95 7.59 9.78
N LYS A 139 -4.69 7.45 8.68
CA LYS A 139 -5.82 8.31 8.32
C LYS A 139 -6.90 8.31 9.41
N LEU A 140 -7.20 7.14 9.96
CA LEU A 140 -8.14 7.00 11.06
C LEU A 140 -7.63 7.68 12.34
N THR A 141 -6.37 7.43 12.72
CA THR A 141 -5.73 8.06 13.88
C THR A 141 -5.72 9.58 13.74
N TYR A 142 -5.34 10.11 12.58
CA TYR A 142 -5.39 11.54 12.27
C TYR A 142 -6.80 12.11 12.47
N SER A 143 -7.82 11.43 11.94
CA SER A 143 -9.23 11.88 12.05
C SER A 143 -9.67 11.97 13.52
N LEU A 144 -9.25 11.00 14.34
CA LEU A 144 -9.50 11.00 15.78
C LEU A 144 -8.76 12.14 16.49
N CYS A 145 -7.49 12.40 16.14
CA CYS A 145 -6.74 13.55 16.66
C CYS A 145 -7.46 14.86 16.34
N ASN A 146 -7.93 15.03 15.10
CA ASN A 146 -8.63 16.24 14.68
C ASN A 146 -9.97 16.47 15.40
N ALA A 147 -10.57 15.41 15.95
CA ALA A 147 -11.78 15.48 16.76
C ALA A 147 -11.52 15.53 18.29
N SER A 148 -10.26 15.45 18.72
CA SER A 148 -9.87 15.33 20.14
C SER A 148 -9.26 16.63 20.67
N GLU A 149 -9.25 16.76 22.00
CA GLU A 149 -8.63 17.87 22.73
C GLU A 149 -7.82 17.36 23.94
N GLY A 150 -7.01 18.25 24.53
CA GLY A 150 -6.27 17.97 25.77
C GLY A 150 -5.40 16.71 25.73
N ASP A 151 -5.48 15.89 26.77
CA ASP A 151 -4.68 14.67 26.91
C ASP A 151 -5.04 13.58 25.90
N GLN A 152 -6.26 13.58 25.37
CA GLN A 152 -6.66 12.64 24.32
C GLN A 152 -5.99 12.99 23.00
N LEU A 153 -5.95 14.28 22.66
CA LEU A 153 -5.21 14.77 21.50
C LEU A 153 -3.73 14.42 21.62
N ARG A 154 -3.10 14.67 22.77
CA ARG A 154 -1.67 14.35 22.97
C ARG A 154 -1.36 12.87 22.77
N ARG A 155 -2.14 11.98 23.37
CA ARG A 155 -1.97 10.52 23.17
C ARG A 155 -2.21 10.10 21.72
N GLY A 156 -3.19 10.71 21.05
CA GLY A 156 -3.44 10.49 19.63
C GLY A 156 -2.24 10.90 18.77
N LEU A 157 -1.61 12.04 19.07
CA LEU A 157 -0.43 12.53 18.36
C LEU A 157 0.78 11.63 18.56
N GLU A 158 1.04 11.19 19.80
CA GLU A 158 2.10 10.22 20.09
C GLU A 158 1.89 8.93 19.26
N HIS A 159 0.65 8.44 19.20
CA HIS A 159 0.32 7.27 18.40
C HIS A 159 0.52 7.51 16.89
N LEU A 160 0.05 8.66 16.38
CA LEU A 160 0.21 9.06 14.99
C LEU A 160 1.70 9.10 14.58
N GLN A 161 2.55 9.67 15.44
CA GLN A 161 3.99 9.74 15.22
C GLN A 161 4.65 8.36 15.18
N ILE A 162 4.25 7.44 16.07
CA ILE A 162 4.74 6.07 16.06
C ILE A 162 4.36 5.36 14.76
N GLN A 163 3.10 5.48 14.33
CA GLN A 163 2.64 4.88 13.08
C GLN A 163 3.37 5.44 11.86
N MET A 164 3.59 6.75 11.81
CA MET A 164 4.33 7.39 10.72
C MET A 164 5.80 6.97 10.65
N ARG A 165 6.48 6.85 11.80
CA ARG A 165 7.85 6.31 11.85
C ARG A 165 7.90 4.86 11.38
N GLY A 166 6.91 4.05 11.78
CA GLY A 166 6.76 2.67 11.30
C GLY A 166 6.57 2.60 9.79
N LEU A 167 5.65 3.40 9.24
CA LEU A 167 5.42 3.46 7.80
C LEU A 167 6.68 3.85 7.02
N HIS A 168 7.44 4.86 7.49
CA HIS A 168 8.71 5.24 6.86
C HIS A 168 9.70 4.08 6.86
N ALA A 169 9.86 3.35 7.97
CA ALA A 169 10.79 2.23 8.06
C ALA A 169 10.42 1.09 7.10
N VAL A 170 9.14 0.69 7.06
CA VAL A 170 8.66 -0.35 6.14
C VAL A 170 8.81 0.10 4.68
N CYS A 171 8.55 1.39 4.41
CA CYS A 171 8.69 1.91 3.07
C CYS A 171 10.14 1.87 2.56
N GLU A 172 11.12 2.19 3.40
CA GLU A 172 12.54 2.10 3.05
C GLU A 172 12.97 0.63 2.82
N GLU A 173 12.57 -0.31 3.67
CA GLU A 173 12.90 -1.75 3.52
C GLU A 173 12.35 -2.32 2.21
N ASN A 174 11.06 -2.08 1.94
CA ASN A 174 10.40 -2.56 0.72
C ASN A 174 10.96 -1.90 -0.55
N LYS A 175 11.54 -0.68 -0.45
CA LYS A 175 12.24 -0.04 -1.57
C LYS A 175 13.55 -0.76 -1.88
N GLU A 176 14.40 -0.97 -0.87
CA GLU A 176 15.70 -1.63 -1.06
C GLU A 176 15.50 -2.99 -1.74
N GLN A 177 14.50 -3.76 -1.30
CA GLN A 177 14.14 -5.03 -1.92
C GLN A 177 13.69 -4.86 -3.39
N LEU A 178 12.80 -3.90 -3.69
CA LEU A 178 12.35 -3.63 -5.06
C LEU A 178 13.52 -3.25 -5.99
N GLU A 179 14.48 -2.46 -5.52
CA GLU A 179 15.65 -2.08 -6.31
C GLU A 179 16.63 -3.25 -6.53
N GLU A 180 16.69 -4.22 -5.61
CA GLU A 180 17.48 -5.44 -5.78
C GLU A 180 16.83 -6.41 -6.78
N ASP A 181 15.51 -6.60 -6.69
CA ASP A 181 14.77 -7.52 -7.57
C ASP A 181 14.75 -7.05 -9.04
N LEU A 182 15.00 -5.77 -9.29
CA LEU A 182 15.04 -5.17 -10.63
C LEU A 182 16.45 -5.11 -11.27
N LYS A 183 17.49 -5.61 -10.59
CA LYS A 183 18.89 -5.66 -11.10
C LYS A 183 19.22 -6.96 -11.80
#